data_AF-A0A133U6P4-F1
#
_entry.id   AF-A0A133U6P4-F1
#
_cell.length_a   1.000
_cell.length_b   1.000
_cell.length_c   1.000
_cell.angle_alpha   90.00
_cell.angle_beta   90.00
_cell.angle_gamma   90.00
#
_symmetry.space_group_name_H-M   'P 1'
#
loop_
_entity.id
_entity.type
_entity.pdbx_description
1 polymer ?
#
loop_
_entity_poly.entity_id
_entity_poly.type
_entity_poly.pdbx_seq_one_letter_code
_entity_poly.pdbx_strand_id
1 'polypeptide(L)'
;IVINGNAGLHAGFHMKSGCVIVHGDTEERIGGQMKGGDIVVEGKLEKVLPGFIYEEVVNDVEVNGVDLEGDFLKFTGDKSEKGKGSLFVSKKENENLIPS
;
A
#
# COMPACT_ATOMS: atom_id res chain seq x y z
N ILE A 1 7.64 -7.21 7.56
CA ILE A 1 8.37 -7.84 6.43
C ILE A 1 8.92 -6.71 5.58
N VAL A 2 10.18 -6.79 5.17
CA VAL A 2 10.82 -5.78 4.30
C VAL A 2 11.34 -6.49 3.06
N ILE A 3 11.01 -5.97 1.88
CA ILE A 3 11.40 -6.48 0.58
C ILE A 3 12.23 -5.39 -0.11
N ASN A 4 13.55 -5.61 -0.23
CA ASN A 4 14.50 -4.66 -0.83
C ASN A 4 14.48 -4.66 -2.38
N GLY A 5 13.35 -5.01 -2.98
CA GLY A 5 13.16 -5.18 -4.41
C GLY A 5 11.69 -5.37 -4.74
N ASN A 6 11.41 -5.97 -5.89
CA ASN A 6 10.03 -6.10 -6.37
C ASN A 6 9.28 -7.21 -5.63
N ALA A 7 7.96 -7.04 -5.47
CA ALA A 7 7.07 -8.09 -4.98
C ALA A 7 6.04 -8.45 -6.05
N GLY A 8 5.81 -9.75 -6.23
CA GLY A 8 4.82 -10.25 -7.18
C GLY A 8 3.38 -10.09 -6.70
N LEU A 9 2.47 -10.72 -7.45
CA LEU A 9 1.03 -10.75 -7.16
C LEU A 9 0.73 -11.13 -5.70
N HIS A 10 -0.29 -10.49 -5.13
CA HIS A 10 -0.87 -10.83 -3.82
C HIS A 10 0.02 -10.59 -2.59
N ALA A 11 1.01 -9.70 -2.67
CA ALA A 11 1.70 -9.23 -1.46
C ALA A 11 0.69 -8.71 -0.43
N GLY A 12 0.78 -9.18 0.82
CA GLY A 12 -0.17 -8.81 1.88
C GLY A 12 -1.59 -9.37 1.74
N PHE A 13 -1.80 -10.42 0.93
CA PHE A 13 -3.12 -11.06 0.80
C PHE A 13 -3.60 -11.66 2.12
N HIS A 14 -4.87 -11.44 2.46
CA HIS A 14 -5.47 -11.83 3.75
C HIS A 14 -4.72 -11.32 4.99
N MET A 15 -3.92 -10.26 4.86
CA MET A 15 -3.20 -9.66 5.98
C MET A 15 -4.19 -9.18 7.06
N LYS A 16 -3.91 -9.54 8.33
CA LYS A 16 -4.76 -9.17 9.48
C LYS A 16 -4.13 -8.07 10.34
N SER A 17 -2.81 -8.07 10.44
CA SER A 17 -2.00 -7.15 11.22
C SER A 17 -0.54 -7.21 10.76
N GLY A 18 0.31 -6.34 11.31
CA GLY A 18 1.73 -6.25 10.99
C GLY A 18 2.02 -5.21 9.92
N CYS A 19 3.23 -5.25 9.38
CA CYS A 19 3.71 -4.30 8.37
C CYS A 19 4.44 -5.04 7.25
N VAL A 20 4.18 -4.63 6.00
CA VAL A 20 4.92 -5.05 4.80
C VAL A 20 5.45 -3.80 4.09
N ILE A 21 6.76 -3.73 3.86
CA ILE A 21 7.40 -2.65 3.12
C ILE A 21 8.03 -3.25 1.87
N VAL A 22 7.70 -2.70 0.70
CA VAL A 22 8.25 -3.08 -0.60
C VAL A 22 8.98 -1.88 -1.19
N HIS A 23 10.30 -1.96 -1.26
CA HIS A 23 11.14 -0.89 -1.80
C HIS A 23 11.15 -0.84 -3.34
N GLY A 24 10.71 -1.91 -4.01
CA GLY A 24 10.60 -1.97 -5.46
C GLY A 24 9.16 -1.93 -5.96
N ASP A 25 8.98 -2.40 -7.19
CA ASP A 25 7.68 -2.40 -7.87
C ASP A 25 6.78 -3.53 -7.38
N THR A 26 5.47 -3.31 -7.52
CA THR A 26 4.45 -4.29 -7.21
C THR A 26 3.46 -4.45 -8.34
N GLU A 27 3.07 -5.70 -8.57
CA GLU A 27 2.02 -6.04 -9.52
C GLU A 27 0.62 -5.82 -8.91
N GLU A 28 -0.41 -6.32 -9.59
CA GLU A 28 -1.79 -6.15 -9.17
C GLU A 28 -2.13 -6.87 -7.84
N ARG A 29 -3.23 -6.43 -7.23
CA ARG A 29 -3.91 -7.09 -6.09
C ARG A 29 -3.15 -7.07 -4.76
N ILE A 30 -2.25 -6.11 -4.57
CA ILE A 30 -1.63 -5.88 -3.26
C ILE A 30 -2.68 -5.60 -2.18
N GLY A 31 -2.51 -6.19 -1.00
CA GLY A 31 -3.44 -6.06 0.11
C GLY A 31 -4.83 -6.66 -0.14
N GLY A 32 -4.99 -7.48 -1.19
CA GLY A 32 -6.26 -8.12 -1.50
C GLY A 32 -6.81 -8.90 -0.30
N GLN A 33 -8.08 -8.67 0.03
CA GLN A 33 -8.74 -9.28 1.17
C GLN A 33 -8.08 -9.03 2.54
N MET A 34 -7.25 -7.99 2.67
CA MET A 34 -6.69 -7.61 3.96
C MET A 34 -7.79 -7.12 4.90
N LYS A 35 -7.68 -7.51 6.17
CA LYS A 35 -8.55 -7.04 7.27
C LYS A 35 -7.90 -5.89 8.06
N GLY A 36 -6.57 -5.84 8.11
CA GLY A 36 -5.80 -4.82 8.84
C GLY A 36 -4.29 -4.95 8.63
N GLY A 37 -3.53 -4.06 9.26
CA GLY A 37 -2.08 -3.92 9.05
C GLY A 37 -1.76 -2.86 8.00
N ASP A 38 -0.46 -2.62 7.81
CA ASP A 38 0.05 -1.57 6.92
C ASP A 38 0.92 -2.17 5.82
N ILE A 39 0.70 -1.71 4.59
CA ILE A 39 1.52 -2.06 3.43
C ILE A 39 2.07 -0.77 2.84
N VAL A 40 3.37 -0.72 2.59
CA VAL A 40 4.03 0.40 1.90
C VAL A 40 4.70 -0.09 0.62
N VAL A 41 4.52 0.66 -0.46
CA VAL A 41 5.16 0.45 -1.77
C VAL A 41 5.88 1.73 -2.16
N GLU A 42 7.20 1.69 -2.26
CA GLU A 42 8.01 2.84 -2.70
C GLU A 42 8.22 2.89 -4.22
N GLY A 43 8.06 1.75 -4.91
CA GLY A 43 8.10 1.68 -6.37
C GLY A 43 6.75 1.92 -7.04
N LYS A 44 6.61 1.43 -8.26
CA LYS A 44 5.39 1.53 -9.05
C LYS A 44 4.36 0.47 -8.64
N LEU A 45 3.10 0.87 -8.58
CA LEU A 45 1.93 0.01 -8.46
C LEU A 45 1.02 0.25 -9.67
N GLU A 46 0.84 -0.77 -10.50
CA GLU A 46 0.06 -0.63 -11.74
C GLU A 46 -1.42 -0.28 -11.46
N LYS A 47 -2.01 -0.86 -10.42
CA LYS A 47 -3.43 -0.65 -10.11
C LYS A 47 -3.77 -0.93 -8.65
N VAL A 48 -4.58 -0.06 -8.07
CA VAL A 48 -5.20 -0.25 -6.76
C VAL A 48 -6.53 -1.02 -6.92
N LEU A 49 -6.78 -1.96 -6.02
CA LEU A 49 -8.03 -2.71 -6.01
C LEU A 49 -9.23 -1.80 -5.72
N PRO A 50 -10.39 -1.98 -6.38
CA PRO A 50 -11.58 -1.14 -6.16
C PRO A 50 -12.09 -1.12 -4.70
N GLY A 51 -11.73 -2.13 -3.91
CA GLY A 51 -12.06 -2.18 -2.48
C GLY A 51 -11.25 -1.22 -1.61
N PHE A 52 -10.23 -0.56 -2.16
CA PHE A 52 -9.46 0.47 -1.47
C PHE A 52 -10.00 1.86 -1.79
N ILE A 53 -10.08 2.69 -0.77
CA ILE A 53 -10.53 4.07 -0.86
C ILE A 53 -9.30 4.96 -0.75
N TYR A 54 -9.09 5.84 -1.73
CA TYR A 54 -8.09 6.90 -1.62
C TYR A 54 -8.52 7.89 -0.52
N GLU A 55 -7.61 8.21 0.38
CA GLU A 55 -7.86 9.14 1.49
C GLU A 55 -7.20 10.50 1.21
N GLU A 56 -5.88 10.50 1.10
CA GLU A 56 -5.07 11.73 1.07
C GLU A 56 -3.64 11.44 0.57
N VAL A 57 -2.89 12.51 0.33
CA VAL A 57 -1.43 12.45 0.27
C VAL A 57 -0.90 12.68 1.69
N VAL A 58 0.00 11.83 2.15
CA VAL A 58 0.75 12.00 3.40
C VAL A 58 2.23 12.22 3.10
N ASN A 59 2.90 13.03 3.90
CA ASN A 59 4.34 13.24 3.83
C ASN A 59 4.99 12.44 4.95
N ASP A 60 6.06 11.72 4.64
CA ASP A 60 6.86 10.88 5.54
C ASP A 60 6.01 9.89 6.35
N VAL A 61 6.15 8.60 6.06
CA VAL A 61 5.33 7.55 6.67
C VAL A 61 6.14 6.79 7.69
N GLU A 62 5.73 6.87 8.96
CA GLU A 62 6.19 5.93 9.99
C GLU A 62 5.26 4.71 10.02
N VAL A 63 5.81 3.53 9.73
CA VAL A 63 5.10 2.24 9.89
C VAL A 63 5.92 1.28 10.74
N ASN A 64 5.34 0.86 11.88
CA ASN A 64 5.96 -0.10 12.78
C ASN A 64 7.42 0.28 13.18
N GLY A 65 7.65 1.57 13.45
CA GLY A 65 8.95 2.12 13.84
C GLY A 65 9.97 2.26 12.71
N VAL A 66 9.54 2.15 11.45
CA VAL A 66 10.34 2.44 10.26
C VAL A 66 9.84 3.74 9.65
N ASP A 67 10.71 4.74 9.58
CA ASP A 67 10.45 6.00 8.90
C ASP A 67 10.78 5.85 7.41
N LEU A 68 9.81 6.18 6.56
CA LEU A 68 9.93 6.18 5.11
C LEU A 68 9.72 7.59 4.60
N GLU A 69 10.77 8.19 4.05
CA GLU A 69 10.75 9.59 3.60
C GLU A 69 10.05 9.73 2.24
N GLY A 70 9.32 10.84 2.06
CA GLY A 70 8.68 11.22 0.80
C GLY A 70 7.16 11.32 0.86
N ASP A 71 6.56 11.63 -0.29
CA ASP A 71 5.11 11.74 -0.43
C ASP A 71 4.50 10.38 -0.78
N PHE A 72 3.47 9.98 -0.04
CA PHE A 72 2.73 8.75 -0.27
C PHE A 72 1.24 9.02 -0.49
N LEU A 73 0.66 8.34 -1.46
CA LEU A 73 -0.78 8.19 -1.60
C LEU A 73 -1.27 7.18 -0.57
N LYS A 74 -2.18 7.61 0.31
CA LYS A 74 -2.77 6.75 1.33
C LYS A 74 -4.12 6.24 0.88
N PHE A 75 -4.28 4.93 0.98
CA PHE A 75 -5.54 4.23 0.74
C PHE A 75 -5.94 3.42 1.96
N THR A 76 -7.25 3.28 2.21
CA THR A 76 -7.79 2.41 3.25
C THR A 76 -8.63 1.28 2.63
N GLY A 77 -8.36 0.03 3.01
CA GLY A 77 -9.06 -1.13 2.48
C GLY A 77 -8.69 -2.43 3.18
N ASP A 78 -9.11 -3.60 2.71
CA ASP A 78 -10.02 -3.83 1.60
C ASP A 78 -11.48 -3.74 2.09
N LYS A 79 -12.21 -2.70 1.70
CA LYS A 79 -13.59 -2.44 2.14
C LYS A 79 -14.58 -3.49 1.64
N SER A 80 -14.32 -4.14 0.51
CA SER A 80 -15.12 -5.28 0.03
C SER A 80 -15.12 -6.42 1.04
N GLU A 81 -14.08 -6.46 1.88
CA GLU A 81 -13.87 -7.44 2.93
C GLU A 81 -14.08 -6.85 4.34
N LYS A 82 -14.65 -5.64 4.45
CA LYS A 82 -14.78 -4.86 5.69
C LYS A 82 -13.44 -4.59 6.39
N GLY A 83 -12.35 -4.64 5.63
CA GLY A 83 -11.00 -4.36 6.09
C GLY A 83 -10.75 -2.89 6.40
N LYS A 84 -9.78 -2.66 7.27
CA LYS A 84 -9.33 -1.32 7.70
C LYS A 84 -7.80 -1.18 7.65
N GLY A 85 -7.17 -1.96 6.77
CA GLY A 85 -5.75 -1.84 6.52
C GLY A 85 -5.39 -0.59 5.74
N SER A 86 -4.14 -0.18 5.89
CA SER A 86 -3.57 0.98 5.20
C SER A 86 -2.67 0.49 4.07
N LEU A 87 -2.81 1.12 2.90
CA LEU A 87 -1.88 0.96 1.79
C LEU A 87 -1.29 2.34 1.48
N PHE A 88 0.02 2.46 1.59
CA PHE A 88 0.79 3.65 1.26
C PHE A 88 1.57 3.38 -0.02
N VAL A 89 1.42 4.23 -1.02
CA VAL A 89 2.06 4.06 -2.34
C VAL A 89 2.81 5.34 -2.67
N SER A 90 4.09 5.25 -3.02
CA SER A 90 4.91 6.42 -3.40
C SER A 90 4.19 7.25 -4.45
N LYS A 91 3.95 8.53 -4.16
CA LYS A 91 3.25 9.44 -5.07
C LYS A 91 4.06 9.69 -6.34
N LYS A 92 5.38 9.83 -6.20
CA LYS A 92 6.31 10.18 -7.30
C LYS A 92 6.15 9.26 -8.51
N GLU A 93 5.91 7.97 -8.28
CA GLU A 93 5.81 6.95 -9.32
C GLU A 93 4.34 6.61 -9.69
N ASN A 94 3.36 7.18 -8.98
CA ASN A 94 1.97 6.70 -9.00
C ASN A 94 0.90 7.81 -8.99
N GLU A 95 1.21 9.02 -9.45
CA GLU A 95 0.23 10.13 -9.53
C GLU A 95 -1.03 9.77 -10.33
N ASN A 96 -0.92 8.84 -11.28
CA ASN A 96 -2.04 8.30 -12.06
C ASN A 96 -3.06 7.52 -11.23
N LEU A 97 -2.75 7.17 -9.98
CA LEU A 97 -3.67 6.49 -9.05
C LEU A 97 -4.52 7.47 -8.23
N ILE A 98 -4.26 8.78 -8.33
CA ILE A 98 -5.08 9.80 -7.69
C ILE A 98 -6.42 9.88 -8.45
N PRO A 99 -7.57 9.68 -7.78
CA PRO A 99 -8.87 9.81 -8.43
C PRO A 99 -9.08 11.23 -8.99
N SER A 100 -9.70 11.32 -10.17
CA SER A 100 -10.12 12.58 -10.81
C SER A 100 -11.30 13.25 -10.12
#